data_AF-A0AA41S220-F1
#
_entry.id   AF-A0AA41S220-F1
#
_cell.length_a   1.000
_cell.length_b   1.000
_cell.length_c   1.000
_cell.angle_alpha   90.00
_cell.angle_beta   90.00
_cell.angle_gamma   90.00
#
_symmetry.space_group_name_H-M   'P 1'
#
loop_
_entity.id
_entity.type
_entity.pdbx_description
1 polymer ?
#
loop_
_entity_poly.entity_id
_entity_poly.type
_entity_poly.pdbx_seq_one_letter_code
_entity_poly.pdbx_strand_id
1 'polypeptide(L)' 'EKLLLAPCGFDCTIWDPSKDTNLPSNYSADDMQGKATCKAALRQRLELSSFNSTSSILFSQR' A
#
# COMPACT_ATOMS: atom_id res chain seq x y z
N GLU A 1 7.51 35.14 16.39
CA GLU A 1 6.40 34.21 16.71
C GLU A 1 6.64 32.89 15.99
N LYS A 2 6.57 31.74 16.68
CA LYS A 2 6.95 30.44 16.11
C LYS A 2 5.69 29.66 15.77
N LEU A 3 5.42 29.48 14.48
CA LEU A 3 4.31 28.63 14.02
C LEU A 3 4.65 27.17 14.34
N LEU A 4 3.80 26.54 15.13
CA LEU A 4 3.83 25.09 15.37
C LEU A 4 2.92 24.44 14.34
N LEU A 5 3.53 23.79 13.35
CA LEU A 5 2.82 22.90 12.44
C LEU A 5 2.90 21.49 13.03
N ALA A 6 1.77 20.94 13.43
CA ALA A 6 1.67 19.53 13.78
C ALA A 6 1.43 18.72 12.49
N PRO A 7 2.12 17.57 12.30
CA PRO A 7 1.81 16.65 11.22
C PRO A 7 0.35 16.20 11.30
N CYS A 8 -0.28 15.95 10.15
CA CYS A 8 -1.57 15.30 10.14
C CYS A 8 -1.47 13.92 10.79
N GLY A 9 -2.40 13.61 11.70
CA GLY A 9 -2.50 12.28 12.30
C GLY A 9 -2.91 11.24 11.26
N PHE A 10 -2.57 9.98 11.51
CA PHE A 10 -2.94 8.84 10.69
C PHE A 10 -3.80 7.88 11.52
N ASP A 11 -4.95 7.46 11.01
CA ASP A 11 -5.82 6.49 11.68
C ASP A 11 -5.43 5.06 11.29
N CYS A 12 -4.68 4.41 12.19
CA CYS A 12 -4.22 3.03 12.01
C CYS A 12 -5.36 2.00 12.05
N THR A 13 -6.56 2.35 12.53
CA THR A 13 -7.68 1.40 12.60
C THR A 13 -8.40 1.27 11.26
N ILE A 14 -8.42 2.34 10.48
CA ILE A 14 -8.97 2.35 9.12
C ILE A 14 -7.99 1.68 8.15
N TRP A 15 -6.69 1.91 8.33
CA TRP A 15 -5.64 1.47 7.41
C TRP A 15 -4.70 0.43 8.05
N ASP A 16 -5.28 -0.71 8.47
CA ASP A 16 -4.52 -1.84 9.01
C ASP A 16 -4.35 -2.96 7.95
N PRO A 17 -3.18 -3.13 7.33
CA PRO A 17 -2.96 -4.16 6.30
C PRO A 17 -3.10 -5.59 6.83
N SER A 18 -3.05 -5.79 8.16
CA SER A 18 -3.25 -7.10 8.77
C SER A 18 -4.74 -7.49 8.85
N LYS A 19 -5.65 -6.51 8.73
CA LYS A 19 -7.10 -6.69 8.86
C LYS A 19 -7.90 -6.18 7.65
N ASP A 20 -7.25 -5.52 6.70
CA ASP A 20 -7.88 -4.97 5.52
C ASP A 20 -8.46 -6.08 4.62
N THR A 21 -9.78 -6.14 4.52
CA THR A 21 -10.50 -7.14 3.73
C THR A 21 -10.47 -6.85 2.22
N ASN A 22 -10.03 -5.67 1.81
CA ASN A 22 -9.89 -5.32 0.40
C ASN A 22 -8.57 -5.84 -0.19
N LEU A 23 -7.62 -6.22 0.65
CA LEU A 23 -6.37 -6.82 0.21
C LEU A 23 -6.59 -8.29 -0.18
N PRO A 24 -6.03 -8.72 -1.32
CA PRO A 24 -6.01 -10.14 -1.70
C PRO A 24 -5.33 -11.05 -0.65
N SER A 25 -4.39 -10.48 0.11
CA SER A 25 -3.73 -11.15 1.23
C SER A 25 -3.33 -10.11 2.26
N ASN A 26 -3.75 -10.30 3.51
CA ASN A 26 -3.25 -9.50 4.61
C ASN A 26 -1.76 -9.74 4.83
N TYR A 27 -1.09 -8.74 5.37
CA TYR A 27 0.33 -8.79 5.70
C TYR A 27 0.65 -7.89 6.88
N SER A 28 1.80 -8.13 7.53
CA SER A 28 2.28 -7.34 8.66
C SER A 28 3.75 -6.97 8.48
N ALA A 29 4.33 -6.24 9.44
CA ALA A 29 5.76 -5.97 9.43
C ALA A 29 6.59 -7.27 9.59
N ASP A 30 6.04 -8.27 10.27
CA ASP A 30 6.69 -9.56 10.52
C ASP A 30 6.52 -10.54 9.35
N ASP A 31 5.43 -10.43 8.59
CA ASP A 31 5.19 -11.23 7.38
C ASP A 31 4.88 -10.35 6.18
N MET A 32 5.89 -10.13 5.34
CA MET A 32 5.80 -9.33 4.12
C MET A 32 5.35 -10.13 2.89
N GLN A 33 5.07 -11.44 2.98
CA GLN A 33 4.72 -12.25 1.81
C GLN A 33 3.41 -11.77 1.16
N GLY A 34 2.42 -11.39 1.97
CA GLY A 34 1.16 -10.86 1.47
C GLY A 34 1.32 -9.56 0.66
N LYS A 35 2.37 -8.76 0.92
CA LYS A 35 2.68 -7.56 0.13
C LYS A 35 3.08 -7.92 -1.31
N ALA A 36 3.81 -9.01 -1.52
CA ALA A 36 4.19 -9.48 -2.86
C ALA A 36 2.95 -9.95 -3.64
N THR A 37 2.06 -10.69 -2.99
CA THR A 37 0.77 -11.12 -3.56
C THR A 37 -0.11 -9.94 -3.94
N CYS A 38 -0.26 -8.96 -3.05
CA CYS A 38 -1.03 -7.75 -3.32
C CYS A 38 -0.44 -6.95 -4.49
N LYS A 39 0.89 -6.84 -4.56
CA LYS A 39 1.60 -6.18 -5.66
C LYS A 39 1.33 -6.87 -7.00
N ALA A 40 1.36 -8.20 -7.05
CA ALA A 40 1.09 -8.97 -8.24
C ALA A 40 -0.37 -8.79 -8.71
N ALA A 41 -1.33 -8.91 -7.79
CA ALA A 41 -2.74 -8.69 -8.09
C ALA A 41 -3.02 -7.27 -8.60
N LEU A 42 -2.39 -6.26 -8.01
CA LEU A 42 -2.52 -4.87 -8.44
C LEU A 42 -1.93 -4.63 -9.82
N ARG A 43 -0.76 -5.22 -10.13
CA ARG A 43 -0.18 -5.16 -11.47
C ARG A 43 -1.08 -5.82 -12.50
N GLN A 44 -1.70 -6.95 -12.17
CA GLN A 44 -2.64 -7.62 -13.05
C GLN A 44 -3.89 -6.75 -13.32
N ARG A 45 -4.47 -6.14 -12.29
CA ARG A 45 -5.64 -5.25 -12.43
C ARG A 45 -5.37 -4.01 -13.27
N LEU A 46 -4.13 -3.50 -13.23
CA LEU A 46 -3.70 -2.31 -13.96
C LEU A 46 -3.04 -2.66 -15.31
N GLU A 47 -3.04 -3.93 -15.70
CA GLU A 47 -2.39 -4.43 -16.92
C GLU A 47 -0.89 -4.09 -17.02
N LEU A 48 -0.23 -3.87 -15.87
CA LEU A 48 1.20 -3.52 -15.75
C LEU A 48 2.12 -4.76 -15.80
N SER A 49 1.68 -5.83 -16.47
CA SER A 49 2.30 -7.15 -16.43
C SER A 49 3.71 -7.20 -17.01
N SER A 50 4.07 -6.27 -17.91
CA SER A 50 5.39 -6.28 -18.58
C SER A 50 6.49 -5.53 -17.82
N PHE A 51 6.17 -4.73 -16.80
CA PHE A 51 7.16 -3.96 -16.06
C PHE A 51 7.71 -4.75 -14.85
N ASN A 52 8.77 -5.53 -15.09
CA ASN A 52 9.55 -6.23 -14.06
C ASN A 52 10.43 -5.29 -13.19
N SER A 53 10.16 -3.98 -13.20
CA SER A 53 10.88 -3.06 -12.33
C SER A 53 10.52 -3.38 -10.88
N THR A 54 11.52 -3.66 -10.06
CA THR A 54 11.40 -4.00 -8.63
C THR A 54 10.61 -2.94 -7.85
N SER A 55 10.56 -1.71 -8.36
CA SER A 55 9.79 -0.59 -7.82
C SER A 55 8.53 -0.34 -8.68
N SER A 56 7.33 -0.50 -8.08
CA SER A 56 6.08 -0.01 -8.67
C SER A 56 5.79 1.37 -8.09
N ILE A 57 5.82 2.42 -8.90
CA ILE A 57 5.28 3.74 -8.53
C ILE A 57 3.88 3.81 -9.11
N LEU A 58 2.88 3.91 -8.25
CA LEU A 58 1.50 4.12 -8.67
C LEU A 58 1.19 5.60 -8.53
N PHE A 59 0.89 6.25 -9.66
CA PHE A 59 0.27 7.57 -9.65
C PHE A 59 -1.23 7.37 -9.47
N SER A 60 -1.77 7.80 -8.33
CA SER A 60 -3.20 7.99 -8.19
C SER A 60 -3.57 9.20 -9.06
N GLN A 61 -4.12 8.94 -10.25
CA GLN A 61 -4.71 10.02 -11.05
C GLN A 61 -6.03 10.42 -10.37
N ARG A 62 -6.11 11.69 -10.00
CA ARG A 62 -7.26 12.30 -9.35
C ARG A 62 -8.14 12.98 -10.39
#